data_AF-A0A1M4V2N9-F1
#
_entry.id   AF-A0A1M4V2N9-F1
#
_cell.length_a   1.000
_cell.length_b   1.000
_cell.length_c   1.000
_cell.angle_alpha   90.00
_cell.angle_beta   90.00
_cell.angle_gamma   90.00
#
_symmetry.space_group_name_H-M   'P 1'
#
loop_
_entity.id
_entity.type
_entity.pdbx_description
1 polymer ?
#
loop_
_entity_poly.entity_id
_entity_poly.type
_entity_poly.pdbx_seq_one_letter_code
_entity_poly.pdbx_strand_id
1 'polypeptide(L)'
;MLTFFTDFAYRKLKTSLYFSPILILKTNFMKLFQNALIMIFLFAFFGCEDQSNFLKPNVYTYNFEPVVLIKKGQQSNFTKNTNNDSLVLSSVLTSNIKIPQDILNSTNESQIENFFLNHKNIFNGELTFYFNDIADKSFEINLNGENQNDAIHLKNTEYPGRDECSYEGIRQCVRYNIYEGMNTMGKLICAAAGMNCIAEEAAQCASKNCLDDTPPNQAE
;
A
#
# COMPACT_ATOMS: atom_id res chain seq x y z
N MET A 1 54.55 -37.76 88.21
CA MET A 1 53.79 -37.96 86.95
C MET A 1 52.54 -37.08 87.02
N LEU A 2 52.57 -35.84 86.52
CA LEU A 2 51.41 -34.99 86.15
C LEU A 2 51.84 -33.52 85.96
N THR A 3 52.64 -33.22 84.94
CA THR A 3 52.87 -31.82 84.50
C THR A 3 52.97 -31.66 82.98
N PHE A 4 52.58 -32.68 82.20
CA PHE A 4 52.68 -32.65 80.74
C PHE A 4 51.35 -32.44 79.99
N PHE A 5 50.23 -32.21 80.70
CA PHE A 5 48.90 -32.16 80.05
C PHE A 5 48.27 -30.77 79.94
N THR A 6 48.88 -29.71 80.45
CA THR A 6 48.26 -28.37 80.42
C THR A 6 48.66 -27.51 79.21
N ASP A 7 49.73 -27.85 78.50
CA ASP A 7 50.24 -26.98 77.43
C ASP A 7 49.60 -27.23 76.04
N PHE A 8 48.93 -28.37 75.86
CA PHE A 8 48.25 -28.69 74.59
C PHE A 8 46.86 -28.06 74.48
N ALA A 9 46.20 -27.77 75.61
CA ALA A 9 44.85 -27.20 75.63
C ALA A 9 44.85 -25.70 75.31
N TYR A 10 45.92 -24.97 75.62
CA TYR A 10 45.96 -23.52 75.44
C TYR A 10 46.21 -23.09 73.98
N ARG A 11 46.93 -23.90 73.19
CA ARG A 11 47.14 -23.61 71.75
C ARG A 11 45.91 -23.83 70.88
N LYS A 12 44.93 -24.63 71.31
CA LYS A 12 43.74 -24.96 70.51
C LYS A 12 42.60 -23.94 70.65
N LEU A 13 42.64 -23.06 71.65
CA LEU A 13 41.60 -22.05 71.89
C LEU A 13 41.82 -20.74 71.14
N LYS A 14 43.04 -20.44 70.70
CA LYS A 14 43.35 -19.13 70.07
C LYS A 14 42.97 -19.04 68.59
N THR A 15 42.70 -20.15 67.91
CA THR A 15 42.31 -20.19 66.49
C THR A 15 40.80 -20.24 66.26
N SER A 16 39.99 -20.44 67.31
CA SER A 16 38.54 -20.59 67.19
C SER A 16 37.76 -19.28 67.19
N LEU A 17 38.34 -18.16 67.65
CA LEU A 17 37.61 -16.90 67.86
C LEU A 17 37.72 -15.90 66.70
N TYR A 18 38.59 -16.16 65.71
CA TYR A 18 38.80 -15.23 64.58
C TYR A 18 37.96 -15.52 63.34
N PHE A 19 37.22 -16.64 63.29
CA PHE A 19 36.46 -17.02 62.08
C PHE A 19 35.01 -16.54 62.07
N SER A 20 34.46 -16.06 63.19
CA SER A 20 33.05 -15.66 63.28
C SER A 20 32.70 -14.35 62.56
N PRO A 21 33.47 -13.25 62.69
CA PRO A 21 33.10 -11.99 62.01
C PRO A 21 33.31 -12.05 60.49
N ILE A 22 34.25 -12.86 60.00
CA ILE A 22 34.57 -13.01 58.57
C ILE A 22 33.47 -13.80 57.84
N LEU A 23 32.88 -14.81 58.49
CA LEU A 23 31.76 -15.60 57.93
C LEU A 23 30.44 -14.80 57.87
N ILE A 24 30.18 -13.94 58.87
CA ILE A 24 29.01 -13.06 58.89
C ILE A 24 29.14 -11.95 57.82
N LEU A 25 30.34 -11.40 57.62
CA LEU A 25 30.59 -10.41 56.56
C LEU A 25 30.38 -11.01 55.16
N LYS A 26 30.84 -12.25 54.94
CA LYS A 26 30.72 -12.93 53.64
C LYS A 26 29.28 -13.26 53.25
N THR A 27 28.45 -13.65 54.22
CA THR A 27 27.02 -13.97 53.99
C THR A 27 26.18 -12.73 53.72
N ASN A 28 26.44 -11.63 54.43
CA ASN A 28 25.78 -10.35 54.16
C ASN A 28 26.21 -9.74 52.83
N PHE A 29 27.50 -9.87 52.46
CA PHE A 29 28.01 -9.42 51.16
C PHE A 29 27.44 -10.25 50.00
N MET A 30 27.34 -11.59 50.14
CA MET A 30 26.69 -12.44 49.13
C MET A 30 25.20 -12.11 48.97
N LYS A 31 24.47 -11.83 50.05
CA LYS A 31 23.06 -11.40 49.98
C LYS A 31 22.90 -10.04 49.31
N LEU A 32 23.82 -9.10 49.58
CA LEU A 32 23.82 -7.78 48.95
C LEU A 32 24.10 -7.90 47.44
N PHE A 33 25.05 -8.75 47.04
CA PHE A 33 25.41 -8.99 45.65
C PHE A 33 24.28 -9.70 44.88
N GLN A 34 23.61 -10.66 45.53
CA GLN A 34 22.47 -11.37 44.96
C GLN A 34 21.26 -10.44 44.75
N ASN A 35 20.97 -9.56 45.71
CA ASN A 35 19.89 -8.58 45.57
C ASN A 35 20.21 -7.49 44.53
N ALA A 36 21.48 -7.09 44.39
CA ALA A 36 21.91 -6.16 43.36
C ALA A 36 21.80 -6.76 41.94
N LEU A 37 22.17 -8.04 41.77
CA LEU A 37 22.01 -8.75 40.50
C LEU A 37 20.53 -8.88 40.08
N ILE A 38 19.62 -9.16 41.03
CA ILE A 38 18.18 -9.22 40.75
C ILE A 38 17.64 -7.86 40.31
N MET A 39 18.08 -6.76 40.94
CA MET A 39 17.70 -5.40 40.53
C MET A 39 18.22 -5.03 39.13
N ILE A 40 19.46 -5.40 38.78
CA ILE A 40 20.01 -5.17 37.44
C ILE A 40 19.23 -5.97 36.37
N PHE A 41 18.82 -7.20 36.68
CA PHE A 41 17.98 -8.01 35.79
C PHE A 41 16.57 -7.43 35.62
N LEU A 42 15.98 -6.83 36.66
CA LEU A 42 14.68 -6.15 36.58
C LEU A 42 14.72 -4.85 35.74
N PHE A 43 15.83 -4.12 35.76
CA PHE A 43 16.02 -2.94 34.90
C PHE A 43 16.30 -3.29 33.44
N ALA A 44 16.81 -4.50 33.14
CA ALA A 44 17.05 -4.95 31.78
C ALA A 44 15.76 -5.25 30.98
N PHE A 45 14.62 -5.42 31.64
CA PHE A 45 13.32 -5.66 30.97
C PHE A 45 12.54 -4.39 30.63
N PHE A 46 12.92 -3.22 31.14
CA PHE A 46 12.29 -1.93 30.75
C PHE A 46 13.00 -1.26 29.57
N GLY A 47 14.01 -1.90 28.99
CA GLY A 47 14.83 -1.37 27.88
C GLY A 47 14.43 -1.83 26.48
N CYS A 48 13.23 -2.41 26.31
CA CYS A 48 12.59 -2.52 25.00
C CYS A 48 11.21 -1.88 25.11
N GLU A 49 11.20 -0.55 25.15
CA GLU A 49 10.08 0.14 24.55
C GLU A 49 10.14 -0.27 23.08
N ASP A 50 9.29 -1.21 22.69
CA ASP A 50 9.02 -1.52 21.30
C ASP A 50 8.45 -0.24 20.66
N GLN A 51 9.34 0.70 20.34
CA GLN A 51 9.21 1.50 19.13
C GLN A 51 9.40 0.52 17.96
N SER A 52 8.41 -0.35 17.82
CA SER A 52 7.85 -0.65 16.51
C SER A 52 7.35 0.69 15.94
N ASN A 53 8.30 1.53 15.52
CA ASN A 53 8.11 2.28 14.31
C ASN A 53 7.95 1.22 13.22
N PHE A 54 6.75 0.61 13.17
CA PHE A 54 6.14 0.32 11.89
C PHE A 54 6.19 1.66 11.18
N LEU A 55 7.25 1.85 10.39
CA LEU A 55 7.30 2.82 9.32
C LEU A 55 5.97 2.62 8.62
N LYS A 56 4.99 3.48 8.94
CA LYS A 56 3.76 3.52 8.17
C LYS A 56 4.27 3.69 6.74
N PRO A 57 3.94 2.76 5.82
CA PRO A 57 4.39 2.92 4.45
C PRO A 57 4.00 4.33 4.03
N ASN A 58 4.94 5.09 3.49
CA ASN A 58 4.65 6.45 3.07
C ASN A 58 3.57 6.35 1.98
N VAL A 59 2.35 6.80 2.28
CA VAL A 59 1.26 6.82 1.30
C VAL A 59 1.18 8.23 0.73
N TYR A 60 1.35 8.33 -0.58
CA TYR A 60 1.20 9.56 -1.34
C TYR A 60 -0.10 9.49 -2.15
N THR A 61 -0.89 10.55 -2.11
CA THR A 61 -2.17 10.64 -2.83
C THR A 61 -2.09 11.72 -3.90
N TYR A 62 -2.47 11.37 -5.12
CA TYR A 62 -2.49 12.26 -6.27
C TYR A 62 -3.90 12.29 -6.84
N ASN A 63 -4.50 13.47 -6.88
CA ASN A 63 -5.77 13.69 -7.53
C ASN A 63 -5.49 14.19 -8.94
N PHE A 64 -5.97 13.46 -9.95
CA PHE A 64 -5.88 13.93 -11.32
C PHE A 64 -6.96 14.97 -11.62
N GLU A 65 -6.77 15.73 -12.70
CA GLU A 65 -7.72 16.77 -13.07
C GLU A 65 -9.10 16.16 -13.36
N PRO A 66 -10.18 16.64 -12.70
CA PRO A 66 -11.51 16.12 -12.91
C PRO A 66 -12.05 16.51 -14.28
N VAL A 67 -12.86 15.62 -14.82
CA VAL A 67 -13.42 15.69 -16.16
C VAL A 67 -14.93 15.89 -16.07
N VAL A 68 -15.45 16.99 -16.61
CA VAL A 68 -16.90 17.23 -16.67
C VAL A 68 -17.46 16.58 -17.93
N LEU A 69 -18.11 15.43 -17.78
CA LEU A 69 -18.75 14.68 -18.86
C LEU A 69 -20.09 15.29 -19.27
N ILE A 70 -20.89 15.75 -18.29
CA ILE A 70 -22.16 16.44 -18.53
C ILE A 70 -22.20 17.70 -17.67
N LYS A 71 -22.53 18.83 -18.28
CA LYS A 71 -22.70 20.08 -17.55
C LYS A 71 -24.08 20.14 -16.89
N LYS A 72 -24.13 20.81 -15.74
CA LYS A 72 -25.37 21.11 -15.02
C LYS A 72 -26.41 21.71 -15.98
N GLY A 73 -27.62 21.12 -16.02
CA GLY A 73 -28.72 21.61 -16.86
C GLY A 73 -28.69 21.21 -18.35
N GLN A 74 -27.73 20.40 -18.81
CA GLN A 74 -27.87 19.72 -20.09
C GLN A 74 -28.82 18.53 -19.94
N GLN A 75 -29.85 18.46 -20.80
CA GLN A 75 -30.66 17.25 -20.93
C GLN A 75 -29.77 16.12 -21.46
N SER A 76 -29.50 15.14 -20.60
CA SER A 76 -28.97 13.85 -21.03
C SER A 76 -30.08 12.82 -20.97
N ASN A 77 -30.05 11.87 -21.90
CA ASN A 77 -30.99 10.74 -21.91
C ASN A 77 -30.64 9.67 -20.86
N PHE A 78 -29.82 9.99 -19.85
CA PHE A 78 -29.47 9.04 -18.79
C PHE A 78 -30.67 8.77 -17.88
N THR A 79 -31.17 7.54 -17.93
CA THR A 79 -32.40 7.05 -17.27
C THR A 79 -32.30 6.83 -15.76
N LYS A 80 -31.28 7.37 -15.08
CA LYS A 80 -31.20 7.32 -13.61
C LYS A 80 -31.22 8.73 -13.05
N ASN A 81 -32.41 9.10 -12.57
CA ASN A 81 -32.76 10.14 -11.60
C ASN A 81 -31.55 10.86 -10.95
N THR A 82 -30.87 11.69 -11.73
CA THR A 82 -29.86 12.62 -11.25
C THR A 82 -30.53 13.97 -11.35
N ASN A 83 -30.92 14.52 -10.21
CA ASN A 83 -31.30 15.93 -10.10
C ASN A 83 -30.26 16.73 -10.88
N ASN A 84 -30.60 17.34 -12.02
CA ASN A 84 -29.94 18.43 -12.78
C ASN A 84 -28.42 18.69 -12.68
N ASP A 85 -27.62 17.82 -12.06
CA ASP A 85 -26.27 18.05 -11.59
C ASP A 85 -25.27 17.59 -12.65
N SER A 86 -24.10 18.20 -12.63
CA SER A 86 -23.03 17.79 -13.54
C SER A 86 -22.64 16.34 -13.29
N LEU A 87 -22.27 15.63 -14.35
CA LEU A 87 -21.57 14.35 -14.24
C LEU A 87 -20.07 14.63 -14.37
N VAL A 88 -19.34 14.41 -13.29
CA VAL A 88 -17.91 14.64 -13.18
C VAL A 88 -17.23 13.30 -12.91
N LEU A 89 -16.26 12.95 -13.75
CA LEU A 89 -15.35 11.83 -13.54
C LEU A 89 -14.06 12.37 -12.93
N SER A 90 -13.59 11.76 -11.86
CA SER A 90 -12.27 12.04 -11.29
C SER A 90 -11.54 10.74 -10.99
N SER A 91 -10.23 10.82 -10.84
CA SER A 91 -9.40 9.68 -10.47
C SER A 91 -8.39 10.07 -9.41
N VAL A 92 -8.12 9.12 -8.51
CA VAL A 92 -7.18 9.28 -7.40
C VAL A 92 -6.21 8.12 -7.44
N LEU A 93 -4.92 8.43 -7.49
CA LEU A 93 -3.84 7.46 -7.35
C LEU A 93 -3.26 7.57 -5.94
N THR A 94 -3.27 6.47 -5.21
CA THR A 94 -2.45 6.31 -4.02
C THR A 94 -1.23 5.47 -4.35
N SER A 95 -0.07 5.81 -3.80
CA SER A 95 1.18 5.09 -4.06
C SER A 95 2.06 5.07 -2.82
N ASN A 96 2.87 4.01 -2.71
CA ASN A 96 3.95 3.92 -1.73
C ASN A 96 5.22 4.72 -2.12
N ILE A 97 5.28 5.26 -3.34
CA ILE A 97 6.41 6.02 -3.88
C ILE A 97 5.99 7.44 -4.24
N LYS A 98 6.91 8.38 -4.04
CA LYS A 98 6.71 9.76 -4.46
C LYS A 98 6.89 9.89 -5.98
N ILE A 99 5.84 10.30 -6.68
CA ILE A 99 5.86 10.60 -8.11
C ILE A 99 6.27 12.07 -8.27
N PRO A 100 7.33 12.37 -9.01
CA PRO A 100 7.76 13.74 -9.20
C PRO A 100 6.81 14.51 -10.14
N GLN A 101 6.70 15.81 -9.95
CA GLN A 101 5.68 16.66 -10.58
C GLN A 101 5.84 16.77 -12.10
N ASP A 102 7.06 16.62 -12.61
CA ASP A 102 7.34 16.56 -14.04
C ASP A 102 6.72 15.33 -14.70
N ILE A 103 6.56 14.22 -13.97
CA ILE A 103 5.86 13.02 -14.46
C ILE A 103 4.35 13.21 -14.39
N LEU A 104 3.83 13.73 -13.27
CA LEU A 104 2.39 13.94 -13.07
C LEU A 104 1.78 14.90 -14.09
N ASN A 105 2.54 15.91 -14.52
CA ASN A 105 2.09 16.91 -15.50
C ASN A 105 2.58 16.60 -16.93
N SER A 106 3.26 15.48 -17.15
CA SER A 106 3.76 15.13 -18.47
C SER A 106 2.61 14.71 -19.38
N THR A 107 2.66 15.16 -20.63
CA THR A 107 1.84 14.61 -21.72
C THR A 107 2.62 13.58 -22.54
N ASN A 108 3.87 13.28 -22.17
CA ASN A 108 4.73 12.33 -22.86
C ASN A 108 4.57 10.94 -22.23
N GLU A 109 3.80 10.09 -22.90
CA GLU A 109 3.51 8.72 -22.45
C GLU A 109 4.78 7.91 -22.15
N SER A 110 5.80 8.01 -23.00
CA SER A 110 7.07 7.30 -22.78
C SER A 110 7.79 7.76 -21.51
N GLN A 111 7.66 9.03 -21.12
CA GLN A 111 8.26 9.54 -19.87
C GLN A 111 7.53 8.95 -18.65
N ILE A 112 6.21 8.90 -18.70
CA ILE A 112 5.35 8.31 -17.67
C ILE A 112 5.67 6.82 -17.54
N GLU A 113 5.68 6.10 -18.67
CA GLU A 113 5.97 4.67 -18.73
C GLU A 113 7.35 4.34 -18.15
N ASN A 114 8.39 5.06 -18.58
CA ASN A 114 9.74 4.86 -18.08
C ASN A 114 9.83 5.08 -16.56
N PHE A 115 9.11 6.06 -16.00
CA PHE A 115 9.08 6.25 -14.55
C PHE A 115 8.53 5.01 -13.84
N PHE A 116 7.36 4.51 -14.24
CA PHE A 116 6.74 3.36 -13.60
C PHE A 116 7.52 2.06 -13.83
N LEU A 117 8.10 1.85 -15.02
CA LEU A 117 8.94 0.69 -15.30
C LEU A 117 10.23 0.67 -14.46
N ASN A 118 10.88 1.82 -14.27
CA ASN A 118 12.07 1.93 -13.42
C ASN A 118 11.77 1.65 -11.94
N HIS A 119 10.51 1.79 -11.52
CA HIS A 119 10.06 1.51 -10.16
C HIS A 119 9.19 0.24 -10.08
N LYS A 120 9.09 -0.55 -11.16
CA LYS A 120 8.20 -1.72 -11.28
C LYS A 120 8.28 -2.65 -10.07
N ASN A 121 9.48 -2.88 -9.57
CA ASN A 121 9.70 -3.87 -8.53
C ASN A 121 9.39 -3.38 -7.10
N ILE A 122 9.15 -2.09 -6.95
CA ILE A 122 8.95 -1.45 -5.64
C ILE A 122 7.65 -0.65 -5.59
N PHE A 123 7.01 -0.40 -6.72
CA PHE A 123 5.78 0.37 -6.81
C PHE A 123 4.55 -0.48 -6.44
N ASN A 124 3.84 -0.03 -5.42
CA ASN A 124 2.52 -0.50 -5.03
C ASN A 124 1.60 0.72 -4.90
N GLY A 125 0.37 0.61 -5.40
CA GLY A 125 -0.60 1.68 -5.32
C GLY A 125 -2.03 1.21 -5.53
N GLU A 126 -2.95 2.16 -5.53
CA GLU A 126 -4.35 1.95 -5.88
C GLU A 126 -4.82 3.13 -6.72
N LEU A 127 -5.42 2.84 -7.88
CA LEU A 127 -6.08 3.83 -8.72
C LEU A 127 -7.60 3.67 -8.58
N THR A 128 -8.26 4.71 -8.09
CA THR A 128 -9.72 4.72 -7.91
C THR A 128 -10.35 5.76 -8.81
N PHE A 129 -11.39 5.36 -9.53
CA PHE A 129 -12.23 6.24 -10.33
C PHE A 129 -13.50 6.61 -9.56
N TYR A 130 -13.93 7.86 -9.70
CA TYR A 130 -15.10 8.41 -9.02
C TYR A 130 -16.04 9.09 -10.02
N PHE A 131 -17.35 8.92 -9.83
CA PHE A 131 -18.37 9.74 -10.47
C PHE A 131 -19.05 10.61 -9.40
N ASN A 132 -18.99 11.93 -9.56
CA ASN A 132 -19.57 12.88 -8.60
C ASN A 132 -19.13 12.58 -7.16
N ASP A 133 -17.83 12.37 -6.96
CA ASP A 133 -17.19 12.03 -5.68
C ASP A 133 -17.61 10.67 -5.07
N ILE A 134 -18.36 9.85 -5.82
CA ILE A 134 -18.72 8.48 -5.43
C ILE A 134 -17.77 7.51 -6.14
N ALA A 135 -17.07 6.68 -5.37
CA ALA A 135 -16.18 5.66 -5.92
C ALA A 135 -16.95 4.68 -6.82
N ASP A 136 -16.50 4.51 -8.07
CA ASP A 136 -17.04 3.56 -9.04
C ASP A 136 -16.25 2.26 -9.02
N LYS A 137 -14.93 2.35 -9.24
CA LYS A 137 -14.04 1.19 -9.31
C LYS A 137 -12.63 1.53 -8.86
N SER A 138 -12.02 0.60 -8.13
CA SER A 138 -10.64 0.65 -7.66
C SER A 138 -9.82 -0.46 -8.30
N PHE A 139 -8.57 -0.14 -8.64
CA PHE A 139 -7.60 -1.07 -9.18
C PHE A 139 -6.36 -1.04 -8.30
N GLU A 140 -6.02 -2.20 -7.72
CA GLU A 140 -4.72 -2.36 -7.07
C GLU A 140 -3.64 -2.36 -8.16
N ILE A 141 -2.65 -1.48 -8.00
CA ILE A 141 -1.50 -1.38 -8.89
C ILE A 141 -0.35 -2.09 -8.23
N ASN A 142 -0.04 -3.26 -8.75
CA ASN A 142 1.18 -3.98 -8.40
C ASN A 142 1.91 -4.33 -9.70
N LEU A 143 2.98 -3.59 -9.97
CA LEU A 143 3.74 -3.81 -11.20
C LEU A 143 4.68 -5.02 -11.07
N ASN A 144 4.87 -5.60 -9.87
CA ASN A 144 5.61 -6.86 -9.71
C ASN A 144 4.82 -8.04 -10.27
N GLY A 145 5.37 -8.67 -11.31
CA GLY A 145 4.83 -9.95 -11.80
C GLY A 145 3.58 -9.83 -12.65
N GLU A 146 3.24 -8.65 -13.18
CA GLU A 146 2.24 -8.55 -14.25
C GLU A 146 2.66 -9.44 -15.43
N ASN A 147 2.05 -10.61 -15.51
CA ASN A 147 1.80 -11.26 -16.77
C ASN A 147 0.91 -10.29 -17.55
N GLN A 148 1.42 -9.79 -18.66
CA GLN A 148 0.80 -8.78 -19.51
C GLN A 148 -0.57 -9.18 -20.12
N ASN A 149 -1.14 -10.33 -19.75
CA ASN A 149 -2.27 -10.95 -20.43
C ASN A 149 -3.23 -11.72 -19.50
N ASP A 150 -3.44 -11.27 -18.27
CA ASP A 150 -4.64 -11.70 -17.56
C ASP A 150 -5.82 -10.88 -18.11
N ALA A 151 -6.22 -11.21 -19.35
CA ALA A 151 -7.55 -10.88 -19.82
C ALA A 151 -8.51 -11.59 -18.88
N ILE A 152 -8.95 -10.89 -17.83
CA ILE A 152 -10.00 -11.38 -16.96
C ILE A 152 -11.20 -11.53 -17.89
N HIS A 153 -11.55 -12.76 -18.25
CA HIS A 153 -12.77 -13.08 -18.98
C HIS A 153 -13.96 -12.79 -18.06
N LEU A 154 -14.23 -11.52 -17.84
CA LEU A 154 -15.41 -11.06 -17.11
C LEU A 154 -16.61 -11.25 -18.01
N LYS A 155 -17.63 -11.87 -17.42
CA LYS A 155 -18.89 -12.21 -18.08
C LYS A 155 -19.52 -10.93 -18.64
N ASN A 156 -20.11 -11.01 -19.84
CA ASN A 156 -20.90 -9.94 -20.47
C ASN A 156 -21.96 -9.30 -19.54
N THR A 157 -22.28 -9.93 -18.43
CA THR A 157 -23.20 -9.41 -17.40
C THR A 157 -22.73 -8.13 -16.71
N GLU A 158 -21.43 -7.85 -16.61
CA GLU A 158 -20.94 -6.62 -15.95
C GLU A 158 -21.05 -5.38 -16.86
N TYR A 159 -20.99 -5.58 -18.18
CA TYR A 159 -21.05 -4.53 -19.19
C TYR A 159 -22.11 -4.87 -20.25
N PRO A 160 -23.41 -4.86 -19.88
CA PRO A 160 -24.49 -5.23 -20.79
C PRO A 160 -24.60 -4.25 -21.95
N GLY A 161 -24.82 -4.78 -23.16
CA GLY A 161 -25.00 -3.97 -24.36
C GLY A 161 -23.73 -3.26 -24.86
N ARG A 162 -22.53 -3.64 -24.38
CA ARG A 162 -21.27 -2.99 -24.77
C ARG A 162 -20.97 -2.99 -26.26
N ASP A 163 -21.56 -3.91 -27.03
CA ASP A 163 -21.35 -4.02 -28.47
C ASP A 163 -22.49 -3.33 -29.27
N GLU A 164 -23.44 -2.70 -28.58
CA GLU A 164 -24.56 -2.00 -29.23
C GLU A 164 -24.14 -0.63 -29.77
N CYS A 165 -24.63 -0.29 -30.96
CA CYS A 165 -24.60 1.09 -31.48
C CYS A 165 -25.67 1.95 -30.79
N SER A 166 -25.48 2.19 -29.50
CA SER A 166 -26.30 3.10 -28.70
C SER A 166 -25.39 3.89 -27.78
N TYR A 167 -25.84 5.05 -27.31
CA TYR A 167 -25.05 5.85 -26.38
C TYR A 167 -24.64 5.07 -25.12
N GLU A 168 -25.56 4.28 -24.56
CA GLU A 168 -25.26 3.41 -23.43
C GLU A 168 -24.30 2.28 -23.81
N GLY A 169 -24.44 1.70 -25.01
CA GLY A 169 -23.50 0.70 -25.52
C GLY A 169 -22.07 1.23 -25.65
N ILE A 170 -21.89 2.42 -26.23
CA ILE A 170 -20.58 3.09 -26.29
C ILE A 170 -20.03 3.36 -24.89
N ARG A 171 -20.87 3.85 -23.97
CA ARG A 171 -20.45 4.10 -22.58
C ARG A 171 -19.95 2.82 -21.90
N GLN A 172 -20.65 1.70 -22.08
CA GLN A 172 -20.25 0.42 -21.50
C GLN A 172 -18.99 -0.14 -22.17
N CYS A 173 -18.82 0.06 -23.49
CA CYS A 173 -17.59 -0.27 -24.21
C CYS A 173 -16.39 0.49 -23.67
N VAL A 174 -16.49 1.82 -23.50
CA VAL A 174 -15.40 2.65 -22.96
C VAL A 174 -15.00 2.19 -21.56
N ARG A 175 -15.99 1.93 -20.69
CA ARG A 175 -15.72 1.41 -19.35
C ARG A 175 -15.00 0.06 -19.42
N TYR A 176 -15.46 -0.85 -20.27
CA TYR A 176 -14.81 -2.13 -20.46
C TYR A 176 -13.36 -1.99 -20.96
N ASN A 177 -13.11 -1.15 -21.96
CA ASN A 177 -11.77 -0.96 -22.50
C ASN A 177 -10.82 -0.36 -21.46
N ILE A 178 -11.24 0.67 -20.73
CA ILE A 178 -10.38 1.30 -19.71
C ILE A 178 -10.16 0.36 -18.51
N TYR A 179 -11.22 -0.30 -18.03
CA TYR A 179 -11.16 -1.08 -16.80
C TYR A 179 -10.56 -2.47 -17.00
N GLU A 180 -10.87 -3.11 -18.13
CA GLU A 180 -10.49 -4.50 -18.40
C GLU A 180 -9.54 -4.63 -19.59
N GLY A 181 -9.70 -3.82 -20.64
CA GLY A 181 -8.89 -3.88 -21.85
C GLY A 181 -7.48 -3.32 -21.70
N MET A 182 -7.33 -2.24 -20.93
CA MET A 182 -6.03 -1.63 -20.66
C MET A 182 -5.27 -2.42 -19.60
N ASN A 183 -3.99 -2.67 -19.86
CA ASN A 183 -3.07 -3.07 -18.81
C ASN A 183 -2.88 -1.93 -17.78
N THR A 184 -2.22 -2.22 -16.67
CA THR A 184 -2.06 -1.25 -15.57
C THR A 184 -1.31 0.01 -15.98
N MET A 185 -0.32 -0.12 -16.87
CA MET A 185 0.36 1.05 -17.42
C MET A 185 -0.59 1.92 -18.24
N GLY A 186 -1.41 1.31 -19.11
CA GLY A 186 -2.42 1.99 -19.90
C GLY A 186 -3.44 2.71 -19.00
N LYS A 187 -3.88 2.08 -17.91
CA LYS A 187 -4.75 2.72 -16.91
C LYS A 187 -4.11 3.95 -16.27
N LEU A 188 -2.82 3.88 -15.91
CA LEU A 188 -2.08 5.00 -15.33
C LEU A 188 -1.91 6.16 -16.31
N ILE A 189 -1.54 5.87 -17.56
CA ILE A 189 -1.42 6.86 -18.62
C ILE A 189 -2.79 7.49 -18.90
N CYS A 190 -3.83 6.68 -19.01
CA CYS A 190 -5.20 7.13 -19.23
C CYS A 190 -5.70 8.04 -18.10
N ALA A 191 -5.42 7.69 -16.84
CA ALA A 191 -5.77 8.51 -15.68
C ALA A 191 -5.08 9.87 -15.69
N ALA A 192 -3.82 9.93 -16.14
CA ALA A 192 -3.10 11.19 -16.31
C ALA A 192 -3.61 12.01 -17.51
N ALA A 193 -3.95 11.36 -18.63
CA ALA A 193 -4.43 12.01 -19.85
C ALA A 193 -5.88 12.52 -19.75
N GLY A 194 -6.68 11.98 -18.83
CA GLY A 194 -8.05 12.43 -18.57
C GLY A 194 -8.97 12.31 -19.79
N MET A 195 -9.55 13.44 -20.22
CA MET A 195 -10.52 13.46 -21.33
C MET A 195 -9.97 12.94 -22.66
N ASN A 196 -8.68 13.11 -22.92
CA ASN A 196 -8.10 12.69 -24.19
C ASN A 196 -8.18 11.18 -24.34
N CYS A 197 -7.81 10.43 -23.29
CA CYS A 197 -7.94 8.98 -23.28
C CYS A 197 -9.40 8.53 -23.46
N ILE A 198 -10.33 9.13 -22.70
CA ILE A 198 -11.75 8.76 -22.73
C ILE A 198 -12.36 9.04 -24.11
N ALA A 199 -12.00 10.16 -24.73
CA ALA A 199 -12.49 10.54 -26.05
C ALA A 199 -11.97 9.59 -27.14
N GLU A 200 -10.70 9.17 -27.05
CA GLU A 200 -10.12 8.19 -27.96
C GLU A 200 -10.81 6.84 -27.84
N GLU A 201 -11.00 6.33 -26.62
CA GLU A 201 -11.74 5.08 -26.37
C GLU A 201 -13.18 5.18 -26.84
N ALA A 202 -13.85 6.31 -26.63
CA ALA A 202 -15.21 6.53 -27.11
C ALA A 202 -15.28 6.51 -28.64
N ALA A 203 -14.29 7.11 -29.32
CA ALA A 203 -14.21 7.08 -30.78
C ALA A 203 -13.96 5.67 -31.30
N GLN A 204 -13.04 4.91 -30.69
CA GLN A 204 -12.78 3.51 -31.06
C GLN A 204 -14.01 2.63 -30.85
N CYS A 205 -14.69 2.76 -29.71
CA CYS A 205 -15.94 2.05 -29.44
C CYS A 205 -17.06 2.43 -30.42
N ALA A 206 -17.20 3.71 -30.77
CA ALA A 206 -18.17 4.15 -31.77
C ALA A 206 -17.86 3.56 -33.15
N SER A 207 -16.59 3.56 -33.55
CA SER A 207 -16.14 2.97 -34.81
C SER A 207 -16.47 1.49 -34.88
N LYS A 208 -16.12 0.74 -33.83
CA LYS A 208 -16.35 -0.70 -33.75
C LYS A 208 -17.83 -1.06 -33.74
N ASN A 209 -18.63 -0.38 -32.92
CA ASN A 209 -20.03 -0.78 -32.68
C ASN A 209 -20.99 -0.25 -33.74
N CYS A 210 -20.68 0.88 -34.38
CA CYS A 210 -21.60 1.58 -35.28
C CYS A 210 -21.17 1.60 -36.75
N LEU A 211 -19.87 1.46 -37.03
CA LEU A 211 -19.33 1.66 -38.37
C LEU A 211 -18.73 0.38 -38.97
N ASP A 212 -18.76 -0.76 -38.26
CA ASP A 212 -18.15 -2.04 -38.67
C ASP A 212 -16.66 -1.94 -39.06
N ASP A 213 -15.97 -0.90 -38.58
CA ASP A 213 -14.54 -0.75 -38.74
C ASP A 213 -13.83 -1.59 -37.67
N THR A 214 -13.69 -2.89 -37.92
CA THR A 214 -12.78 -3.73 -37.13
C THR A 214 -11.35 -3.20 -37.38
N PRO A 215 -10.59 -2.81 -36.33
CA PRO A 215 -9.19 -2.48 -36.50
C PRO A 215 -8.47 -3.66 -37.20
N PRO A 216 -7.54 -3.40 -38.14
CA PRO A 216 -6.91 -4.45 -38.95
C PRO A 216 -6.11 -5.51 -38.16
N ASN A 217 -6.03 -5.40 -36.84
CA ASN A 217 -5.25 -6.30 -35.97
C ASN A 217 -6.10 -7.24 -35.10
N GLN A 218 -7.40 -7.42 -35.38
CA GLN A 218 -8.24 -8.41 -34.65
C GLN A 218 -9.02 -9.38 -35.55
N ALA A 219 -8.57 -9.58 -36.80
CA ALA A 219 -9.03 -10.71 -37.60
C ALA A 219 -8.13 -11.92 -37.33
N GLU A 220 -8.45 -12.68 -36.28
CA GLU A 220 -8.09 -14.12 -36.18
C GLU A 220 -9.30 -14.98 -36.58
#